data_AF-A0A3Q8RKT5-F1
#
_entry.id   AF-A0A3Q8RKT5-F1
#
_cell.length_a   1.000
_cell.length_b   1.000
_cell.length_c   1.000
_cell.angle_alpha   90.00
_cell.angle_beta   90.00
_cell.angle_gamma   90.00
#
_symmetry.space_group_name_H-M   'P 1'
#
loop_
_entity.id
_entity.type
_entity.pdbx_description
1 polymer ?
#
loop_
_entity_poly.entity_id
_entity_poly.type
_entity_poly.pdbx_seq_one_letter_code
_entity_poly.pdbx_strand_id
1 'polypeptide(L)'
;MFKFFKITCDEATTICDKSQYGEASVYEKLQLNWHLLVCKVCALYSKQNKRMSQILKVKTNNCNKNKVCLSSKDKEELKEQLSKLN
;
A
#
# COMPACT_ATOMS: atom_id res chain seq x y z
N MET A 1 11.28 -5.04 -29.03
CA MET A 1 9.95 -5.65 -29.11
C MET A 1 9.55 -6.10 -27.70
N PHE A 2 9.00 -5.20 -26.87
CA PHE A 2 8.62 -5.48 -25.46
C PHE A 2 7.31 -4.76 -25.10
N LYS A 3 6.30 -4.86 -25.97
CA LYS A 3 5.00 -4.18 -25.77
C LYS A 3 4.25 -4.72 -24.54
N PHE A 4 4.59 -5.95 -24.10
CA PHE A 4 3.93 -6.69 -23.03
C PHE A 4 4.28 -6.23 -21.61
N PHE A 5 5.41 -5.52 -21.43
CA PHE A 5 5.84 -4.95 -20.15
C PHE A 5 5.60 -3.44 -20.05
N LYS A 6 4.97 -2.84 -21.07
CA LYS A 6 4.68 -1.40 -21.08
C LYS A 6 3.33 -1.15 -20.42
N ILE A 7 3.39 -0.81 -19.13
CA ILE A 7 2.30 -0.20 -18.38
C ILE A 7 2.43 1.33 -18.42
N THR A 8 1.31 2.03 -18.30
CA THR A 8 1.22 3.49 -18.13
C THR A 8 1.72 3.92 -16.74
N CYS A 9 1.93 5.23 -16.53
CA CYS A 9 2.30 5.73 -15.21
C CYS A 9 1.19 5.47 -14.18
N ASP A 10 -0.08 5.61 -14.56
CA ASP A 10 -1.22 5.38 -13.67
C ASP A 10 -1.31 3.90 -13.23
N GLU A 11 -1.15 2.97 -14.18
CA GLU A 11 -1.05 1.54 -13.87
C GLU A 11 0.18 1.24 -12.99
N ALA A 12 1.32 1.88 -13.26
CA ALA A 12 2.52 1.72 -12.43
C ALA A 12 2.31 2.21 -10.99
N THR A 13 1.63 3.35 -10.80
CA THR A 13 1.29 3.84 -9.45
C THR A 13 0.32 2.91 -8.74
N THR A 14 -0.70 2.41 -9.44
CA THR A 14 -1.65 1.43 -8.89
C THR A 14 -0.96 0.14 -8.45
N ILE A 15 -0.08 -0.40 -9.29
CA ILE A 15 0.70 -1.61 -8.96
C ILE A 15 1.67 -1.34 -7.80
N CYS A 16 2.27 -0.14 -7.74
CA CYS A 16 3.14 0.26 -6.63
C CYS A 16 2.37 0.23 -5.30
N ASP A 17 1.13 0.72 -5.28
CA ASP A 17 0.29 0.73 -4.09
C ASP A 17 -0.15 -0.69 -3.71
N LYS A 18 -0.63 -1.50 -4.67
CA LYS A 18 -0.88 -2.93 -4.45
C LYS A 18 0.33 -3.66 -3.86
N SER A 19 1.53 -3.37 -4.36
CA SER A 19 2.77 -3.99 -3.89
C SER A 19 3.09 -3.64 -2.43
N GLN A 20 2.74 -2.42 -1.99
CA GLN A 20 2.91 -1.98 -0.60
C GLN A 20 2.06 -2.78 0.39
N TYR A 21 0.87 -3.18 -0.02
CA TYR A 21 -0.09 -3.96 0.80
C TYR A 21 0.02 -5.47 0.59
N GLY A 22 0.92 -5.93 -0.30
CA GLY A 22 1.08 -7.36 -0.59
C GLY A 22 0.03 -7.93 -1.55
N GLU A 23 -0.71 -7.07 -2.25
CA GLU A 23 -1.81 -7.41 -3.15
C GLU A 23 -1.34 -7.56 -4.61
N ALA A 24 -0.14 -7.07 -4.94
CA ALA A 24 0.40 -7.18 -6.29
C ALA A 24 0.91 -8.60 -6.59
N SER A 25 0.47 -9.13 -7.72
CA SER A 25 0.94 -10.39 -8.29
C SER A 25 2.42 -10.33 -8.70
N VAL A 26 3.04 -11.50 -8.89
CA VAL A 26 4.43 -11.61 -9.35
C VAL A 26 4.61 -10.98 -10.73
N TYR A 27 3.62 -11.14 -11.62
CA TYR A 27 3.64 -10.58 -12.96
C TYR A 27 3.54 -9.05 -12.95
N GLU A 28 2.61 -8.47 -12.16
CA GLU A 28 2.50 -7.02 -11.98
C GLU A 28 3.82 -6.42 -11.44
N LYS A 29 4.47 -7.09 -10.48
CA LYS A 29 5.77 -6.65 -9.96
C LYS A 29 6.87 -6.65 -11.02
N LEU A 30 6.87 -7.62 -11.94
CA LEU A 30 7.82 -7.65 -13.05
C LEU A 30 7.58 -6.51 -14.03
N GLN A 31 6.32 -6.22 -14.37
CA GLN A 31 5.94 -5.07 -15.21
C GLN A 31 6.33 -3.74 -14.56
N LEU A 32 6.06 -3.58 -13.25
CA LEU A 32 6.44 -2.40 -12.49
C LEU A 32 7.96 -2.21 -12.52
N ASN A 33 8.73 -3.25 -12.19
CA ASN A 33 10.20 -3.17 -12.20
C ASN A 33 10.74 -2.69 -13.55
N TRP A 34 10.19 -3.19 -14.66
CA TRP A 34 10.55 -2.70 -15.99
C TRP A 34 10.19 -1.23 -16.19
N HIS A 35 8.98 -0.81 -15.81
CA HIS A 35 8.54 0.59 -15.92
C HIS A 35 9.43 1.55 -15.10
N LEU A 36 9.85 1.15 -13.91
CA LEU A 36 10.73 1.97 -13.05
C LEU A 36 12.13 2.18 -13.66
N LEU A 37 12.62 1.28 -14.51
CA LEU A 37 13.89 1.47 -15.23
C LEU A 37 13.81 2.57 -16.30
N VAL A 38 12.64 2.76 -16.89
CA VAL A 38 12.44 3.70 -18.02
C VAL A 38 11.81 5.02 -17.58
N CYS A 39 11.02 5.04 -16.51
CA CYS A 39 10.35 6.22 -16.00
C CYS A 39 10.95 6.67 -14.66
N LYS A 40 11.78 7.72 -14.70
CA LYS A 40 12.42 8.30 -13.49
C LYS A 40 11.41 8.84 -12.49
N VAL A 41 10.27 9.36 -12.96
CA VAL A 41 9.22 9.91 -12.08
C VAL A 41 8.59 8.79 -11.25
N CYS A 42 8.20 7.68 -11.88
CA CYS A 42 7.67 6.53 -11.18
C CYS A 42 8.71 5.88 -10.26
N ALA A 43 10.00 5.88 -10.63
CA ALA A 43 11.09 5.44 -9.75
C ALA A 43 11.18 6.29 -8.46
N LEU A 44 11.07 7.61 -8.59
CA LEU A 44 11.03 8.53 -7.45
C LEU A 44 9.77 8.31 -6.60
N TYR A 45 8.61 8.19 -7.22
CA TYR A 45 7.34 7.88 -6.55
C TYR A 45 7.45 6.59 -5.74
N SER A 46 7.91 5.50 -6.35
CA SER A 46 8.04 4.20 -5.68
C SER A 46 9.00 4.26 -4.48
N LYS A 47 10.11 5.00 -4.62
CA LYS A 47 11.06 5.23 -3.50
C LYS A 47 10.43 6.05 -2.38
N GLN A 48 9.70 7.12 -2.71
CA GLN A 48 9.01 7.95 -1.73
C GLN A 48 7.92 7.16 -1.01
N ASN A 49 7.11 6.40 -1.75
CA ASN A 49 6.05 5.58 -1.19
C ASN A 49 6.61 4.54 -0.22
N LYS A 50 7.65 3.80 -0.62
CA LYS A 50 8.36 2.85 0.26
C LYS A 50 8.87 3.50 1.54
N ARG A 51 9.48 4.68 1.45
CA ARG A 51 9.98 5.42 2.62
C ARG A 51 8.84 5.81 3.56
N MET A 52 7.72 6.27 3.00
CA MET A 52 6.51 6.60 3.76
C MET A 52 6.01 5.37 4.53
N SER A 53 5.87 4.22 3.86
CA SER A 53 5.41 2.98 4.51
C SER A 53 6.36 2.53 5.61
N GLN A 54 7.68 2.68 5.43
CA GLN A 54 8.66 2.34 6.45
C GLN A 54 8.53 3.24 7.69
N ILE A 55 8.41 4.56 7.51
CA ILE A 55 8.24 5.51 8.62
C ILE A 55 6.95 5.19 9.39
N LEU A 56 5.86 4.93 8.67
CA LEU A 56 4.58 4.56 9.28
C LEU A 56 4.67 3.23 10.02
N LYS A 57 5.28 2.19 9.41
CA LYS A 57 5.50 0.89 10.07
C LYS A 57 6.35 1.02 11.34
N VAL A 58 7.37 1.86 11.34
CA VAL A 58 8.19 2.13 12.54
C VAL A 58 7.34 2.81 13.62
N LYS A 59 6.53 3.81 13.27
CA LYS A 59 5.60 4.46 14.22
C LYS A 59 4.55 3.49 14.76
N THR A 60 3.97 2.63 13.93
CA THR A 60 2.98 1.63 14.38
C THR A 60 3.62 0.56 15.26
N ASN A 61 4.86 0.14 14.97
CA ASN A 61 5.59 -0.81 15.82
C ASN A 61 5.92 -0.21 17.19
N ASN A 62 6.22 1.10 17.24
CA ASN A 62 6.40 1.83 18.50
C ASN A 62 5.07 2.05 19.24
N CYS A 63 3.96 2.26 18.54
CA CYS A 63 2.62 2.27 19.14
C CYS A 63 2.20 0.88 19.66
N ASN A 64 2.54 -0.21 18.98
CA ASN A 64 2.18 -1.57 19.38
C ASN A 64 2.79 -2.02 20.72
N LYS A 65 3.78 -1.30 21.27
CA LYS A 65 4.24 -1.52 22.66
C LYS A 65 3.18 -1.15 23.69
N ASN A 66 2.29 -0.22 23.34
CA ASN A 66 1.06 0.09 24.06
C ASN A 66 -0.10 -0.22 23.11
N LYS A 67 -0.48 -1.50 22.98
CA LYS A 67 -1.72 -1.86 22.26
C LYS A 67 -2.91 -1.19 22.97
N VAL A 68 -3.20 0.05 22.58
CA VAL A 68 -4.45 0.73 22.93
C VAL A 68 -5.52 0.07 22.07
N CYS A 69 -5.98 -1.08 22.54
CA CYS A 69 -7.14 -1.75 21.99
C CYS A 69 -8.37 -0.98 22.44
N LEU A 70 -9.34 -0.79 21.53
CA LEU A 70 -10.70 -0.42 21.90
C LEU A 70 -11.20 -1.36 22.99
N SER A 71 -11.87 -0.80 24.01
CA SER A 71 -12.51 -1.60 25.04
C SER A 71 -13.61 -2.47 24.41
N SER A 72 -14.04 -3.52 25.11
CA SER A 72 -15.14 -4.37 24.63
C SER A 72 -16.40 -3.55 24.33
N LYS A 73 -16.68 -2.54 25.16
CA LYS A 73 -17.81 -1.63 25.03
C LYS A 73 -17.69 -0.77 23.76
N ASP A 74 -16.54 -0.14 23.54
CA ASP A 74 -16.33 0.70 22.35
C ASP A 74 -16.42 -0.14 21.07
N LYS A 75 -16.01 -1.42 21.10
CA LYS A 75 -16.16 -2.34 19.97
C LYS A 75 -17.62 -2.70 19.68
N GLU A 76 -18.43 -2.93 20.70
CA GLU A 76 -19.86 -3.20 20.52
C GLU A 76 -20.60 -1.97 20.00
N GLU A 77 -20.32 -0.80 20.56
CA GLU A 77 -20.93 0.46 20.12
C GLU A 77 -20.58 0.79 18.66
N LEU A 78 -19.31 0.58 18.28
CA LEU A 78 -18.88 0.74 16.89
C LEU A 78 -19.57 -0.25 15.95
N LYS A 79 -19.75 -1.51 16.37
CA LYS A 79 -20.50 -2.52 15.58
C LYS A 79 -21.96 -2.12 15.40
N GLU A 80 -22.60 -1.62 16.46
CA GLU A 80 -24.00 -1.20 16.41
C GLU A 80 -24.16 0.00 15.46
N GLN A 81 -23.27 0.99 15.53
CA GLN A 81 -23.28 2.14 14.62
C GLN A 81 -23.07 1.72 13.15
N LEU A 82 -22.14 0.79 12.88
CA LEU A 82 -21.91 0.25 11.54
C LEU A 82 -23.13 -0.53 11.01
N SER A 83 -23.84 -1.24 11.88
CA SER A 83 -25.06 -1.98 11.48
C SER A 83 -26.21 -1.06 11.08
N LYS A 84 -26.23 0.19 11.56
CA LYS A 84 -27.23 1.22 11.21
C LYS A 84 -26.92 1.94 9.89
N LEU A 85 -25.73 1.73 9.32
CA LEU A 85 -25.30 2.32 8.04
C LEU A 85 -25.61 1.42 6.82
N ASN A 86 -26.09 0.21 7.06
CA ASN A 86 -26.53 -0.74 6.03
C ASN A 86 -28.05 -0.86 5.97
#